data_AF-A0A9Q0VIB5-F1
#
_entry.id   AF-A0A9Q0VIB5-F1
#
_cell.length_a   1.000
_cell.length_b   1.000
_cell.length_c   1.000
_cell.angle_alpha   90.00
_cell.angle_beta   90.00
_cell.angle_gamma   90.00
#
_symmetry.space_group_name_H-M   'P 1'
#
loop_
_entity.id
_entity.type
_entity.pdbx_description
1 polymer ?
#
loop_
_entity_poly.entity_id
_entity_poly.type
_entity_poly.pdbx_seq_one_letter_code
_entity_poly.pdbx_strand_id
1 'polypeptide(L)'
;MQLAVIIFSQKGTLFASADQIQKTIDRYRENAKQVHTDRIDVEQYKEQLRHESANMAKKIEILETLQRKLLGQDLDSCSPKELEDIGNQLEISLSNIRARKTQLFEEQIEQLQEKETLLLMENARLSKQCGAQPLQQSNQVVSYLSSCSKNSDIVETDLYIGLPRMRCL
;
A
#
# COMPACT_ATOMS: atom_id res chain seq x y z
N MET A 1 35.39 -16.66 41.21
CA MET A 1 34.85 -18.03 41.31
C MET A 1 34.92 -18.44 42.78
N GLN A 2 33.80 -18.84 43.40
CA GLN A 2 33.78 -19.22 44.81
C GLN A 2 33.43 -20.71 44.91
N LEU A 3 34.35 -21.50 45.46
CA LEU A 3 34.23 -22.95 45.64
C LEU A 3 33.85 -23.22 47.09
N ALA A 4 32.89 -24.11 47.30
CA ALA A 4 32.50 -24.60 48.60
C ALA A 4 32.89 -26.09 48.71
N VAL A 5 33.48 -26.47 49.84
CA VAL A 5 33.97 -27.84 50.07
C VAL A 5 33.13 -28.46 51.19
N ILE A 6 32.57 -29.64 50.90
CA ILE A 6 31.82 -30.44 51.84
C ILE A 6 32.57 -31.76 52.00
N ILE A 7 32.98 -32.09 53.23
CA ILE A 7 33.74 -33.29 53.54
C ILE A 7 32.92 -34.17 54.47
N PHE A 8 32.72 -35.42 54.08
CA PHE A 8 32.05 -36.44 54.88
C PHE A 8 33.08 -37.43 55.43
N SER A 9 33.04 -37.69 56.74
CA SER A 9 33.84 -38.75 57.35
C SER A 9 33.14 -40.11 57.19
N GLN A 10 33.90 -41.21 57.25
CA GLN A 10 33.35 -42.58 57.26
C GLN A 10 32.41 -42.84 58.44
N LYS A 11 32.47 -42.00 59.48
CA LYS A 11 31.58 -42.06 60.66
C LYS A 11 30.33 -41.17 60.51
N GLY A 12 30.13 -40.54 59.36
CA GLY A 12 28.98 -39.68 59.07
C GLY A 12 29.09 -38.24 59.59
N THR A 13 30.27 -37.80 60.06
CA THR A 13 30.49 -36.43 60.53
C THR A 13 30.68 -35.49 59.33
N LEU A 14 29.96 -34.37 59.33
CA LEU A 14 29.99 -33.36 58.27
C LEU A 14 30.91 -32.20 58.65
N PHE A 15 31.90 -31.90 57.81
CA PHE A 15 32.72 -30.70 57.91
C PHE A 15 32.48 -29.81 56.70
N ALA A 16 32.04 -28.58 56.95
CA ALA A 16 31.52 -27.67 55.95
C ALA A 16 31.86 -26.22 56.33
N SER A 17 32.30 -25.40 55.36
CA SER A 17 32.43 -23.95 55.55
C SER A 17 31.04 -23.30 55.45
N ALA A 18 30.28 -23.37 56.55
CA ALA A 18 28.86 -23.03 56.61
C ALA A 18 28.51 -21.68 55.95
N ASP A 19 29.26 -20.62 56.25
CA ASP A 19 29.01 -19.28 55.72
C ASP A 19 29.23 -19.16 54.21
N GLN A 20 30.14 -19.95 53.63
CA GLN A 20 30.44 -19.92 52.19
C GLN A 20 29.48 -20.81 51.40
N ILE A 21 29.02 -21.91 51.99
CA ILE A 21 28.01 -22.80 51.41
C ILE A 21 26.66 -22.09 51.33
N GLN A 22 26.23 -21.44 52.41
CA GLN A 22 24.96 -20.73 52.44
C GLN A 22 24.92 -19.60 51.40
N LYS A 23 25.97 -18.76 51.36
CA LYS A 23 26.12 -17.69 50.34
C LYS A 23 26.14 -18.24 48.91
N THR A 24 26.78 -19.40 48.70
CA THR A 24 26.83 -20.04 47.38
C THR A 24 25.45 -20.55 46.97
N ILE A 25 24.73 -21.24 47.87
CA ILE A 25 23.37 -21.73 47.64
C ILE A 25 22.40 -20.57 47.36
N ASP A 26 22.47 -19.50 48.15
CA ASP A 26 21.58 -18.35 47.99
C ASP A 26 21.80 -17.64 46.65
N ARG A 27 23.06 -17.50 46.21
CA ARG A 27 23.39 -16.98 44.87
C ARG A 27 22.88 -17.88 43.74
N TYR A 28 22.97 -19.21 43.88
CA TYR A 28 22.40 -20.12 42.88
C TYR A 28 20.88 -20.02 42.82
N ARG A 29 20.21 -19.89 43.98
CA ARG A 29 18.76 -19.69 44.06
C ARG A 29 18.35 -18.37 43.40
N GLU A 30 19.09 -17.30 43.64
CA GLU A 30 18.79 -15.99 43.04
C GLU A 30 19.00 -15.99 41.53
N ASN A 31 20.10 -16.55 41.04
CA ASN A 31 20.35 -16.71 39.61
C ASN A 31 19.29 -17.61 38.93
N ALA A 32 18.84 -18.67 39.59
CA ALA A 32 17.79 -19.54 39.05
C ALA A 32 16.44 -18.81 38.93
N LYS A 33 16.08 -17.99 39.93
CA LYS A 33 14.90 -17.11 39.85
C LYS A 33 15.02 -16.11 38.71
N GLN A 34 16.18 -15.47 38.55
CA GLN A 34 16.40 -14.49 37.50
C GLN A 34 16.28 -15.11 36.09
N VAL A 35 16.88 -16.28 35.86
CA VAL A 35 16.72 -17.03 34.60
C VAL A 35 15.27 -17.44 34.36
N HIS A 36 14.51 -17.79 35.40
CA HIS A 36 13.08 -18.06 35.27
C HIS A 36 12.29 -16.80 34.90
N THR A 37 12.59 -15.66 35.52
CA THR A 37 11.97 -14.36 35.19
C THR A 37 12.27 -13.95 33.74
N ASP A 38 13.53 -13.99 33.31
CA ASP A 38 13.94 -13.65 31.93
C ASP A 38 13.27 -14.57 30.91
N ARG A 39 13.13 -15.87 31.23
CA ARG A 39 12.45 -16.84 30.37
C ARG A 39 10.94 -16.58 30.30
N ILE A 40 10.32 -16.16 31.40
CA ILE A 40 8.90 -15.76 31.41
C ILE A 40 8.72 -14.49 30.55
N ASP A 41 9.60 -13.50 30.67
CA ASP A 41 9.56 -12.25 29.91
C ASP A 41 9.71 -12.51 28.39
N VAL A 42 10.66 -13.36 28.00
CA VAL A 42 10.84 -13.76 26.59
C VAL A 42 9.63 -14.53 26.04
N GLU A 43 9.04 -15.44 26.81
CA GLU A 43 7.84 -16.17 26.36
C GLU A 43 6.61 -15.26 26.29
N GLN A 44 6.46 -14.31 27.21
CA GLN A 44 5.41 -13.29 27.13
C GLN A 44 5.58 -12.40 25.90
N TYR A 45 6.80 -11.95 25.60
CA TYR A 45 7.09 -11.17 24.41
C TYR A 45 6.80 -11.96 23.11
N LYS A 46 7.18 -13.24 23.05
CA LYS A 46 6.84 -14.11 21.92
C LYS A 46 5.33 -14.26 21.73
N GLU A 47 4.59 -14.42 22.83
CA GLU A 47 3.14 -14.56 22.77
C GLU A 47 2.47 -13.25 22.33
N GLN A 48 2.99 -12.11 22.79
CA GLN A 48 2.57 -10.80 22.28
C GLN A 48 2.80 -10.68 20.77
N LEU A 49 3.99 -11.04 20.27
CA LEU A 49 4.29 -11.01 18.83
C LEU A 49 3.37 -11.92 18.02
N ARG A 50 3.04 -13.12 18.55
CA ARG A 50 2.07 -14.02 17.91
C ARG A 50 0.69 -13.39 17.82
N HIS A 51 0.23 -12.77 18.90
CA HIS A 51 -1.05 -12.09 18.93
C HIS A 51 -1.09 -10.90 17.95
N GLU A 52 -0.03 -10.09 17.91
CA GLU A 52 0.12 -8.99 16.95
C GLU A 52 0.12 -9.50 15.50
N SER A 53 0.84 -10.58 15.22
CA SER A 53 0.87 -11.23 13.91
C SER A 53 -0.50 -11.75 13.49
N ALA A 54 -1.21 -12.43 14.39
CA ALA A 54 -2.57 -12.92 14.13
C ALA A 54 -3.55 -11.76 13.87
N ASN A 55 -3.45 -10.66 14.61
CA ASN A 55 -4.26 -9.47 14.39
C ASN A 55 -3.98 -8.83 13.03
N MET A 56 -2.70 -8.79 12.63
CA MET A 56 -2.32 -8.26 11.32
C MET A 56 -2.84 -9.14 10.18
N ALA A 57 -2.73 -10.47 10.31
CA ALA A 57 -3.28 -11.42 9.35
C ALA A 57 -4.80 -11.25 9.18
N LYS A 58 -5.54 -11.12 10.29
CA LYS A 58 -6.99 -10.86 10.26
C LYS A 58 -7.33 -9.53 9.58
N LYS A 59 -6.53 -8.49 9.80
CA LYS A 59 -6.73 -7.19 9.14
C LYS A 59 -6.52 -7.29 7.63
N ILE A 60 -5.51 -8.03 7.19
CA ILE A 60 -5.25 -8.29 5.77
C ILE A 60 -6.44 -9.01 5.15
N GLU A 61 -6.93 -10.09 5.77
CA GLU A 61 -8.07 -10.87 5.28
C GLU A 61 -9.33 -10.01 5.10
N ILE A 62 -9.61 -9.11 6.05
CA ILE A 62 -10.71 -8.15 5.96
C ILE A 62 -10.52 -7.22 4.76
N LEU A 63 -9.33 -6.65 4.60
CA LEU A 63 -9.03 -5.72 3.50
C LEU A 63 -9.12 -6.41 2.13
N GLU A 64 -8.60 -7.62 2.00
CA GLU A 64 -8.67 -8.41 0.76
C GLU A 64 -10.11 -8.77 0.43
N THR A 65 -10.94 -9.09 1.43
CA THR A 65 -12.36 -9.36 1.24
C THR A 65 -13.11 -8.11 0.79
N LEU A 66 -12.84 -6.96 1.41
CA LEU A 66 -13.42 -5.69 0.97
C LEU A 66 -12.99 -5.32 -0.45
N GLN A 67 -11.72 -5.54 -0.80
CA GLN A 67 -11.20 -5.30 -2.15
C GLN A 67 -11.90 -6.19 -3.18
N ARG A 68 -12.04 -7.49 -2.92
CA ARG A 68 -12.77 -8.41 -3.80
C ARG A 68 -14.21 -7.95 -4.03
N LYS A 69 -14.92 -7.56 -2.96
CA LYS A 69 -16.28 -7.01 -3.05
C LYS A 69 -16.33 -5.73 -3.90
N LEU A 70 -15.40 -4.80 -3.71
CA LEU A 70 -15.29 -3.57 -4.54
C LEU A 70 -15.00 -3.88 -6.02
N LEU A 71 -14.34 -5.01 -6.30
CA LEU A 71 -14.07 -5.51 -7.66
C LEU A 71 -15.24 -6.34 -8.23
N GLY A 72 -16.36 -6.42 -7.52
CA GLY A 72 -17.54 -7.18 -7.94
C GLY A 72 -17.45 -8.69 -7.74
N GLN A 73 -16.54 -9.15 -6.89
CA GLN A 73 -16.33 -10.57 -6.57
C GLN A 73 -17.00 -10.93 -5.23
N ASP A 74 -17.38 -12.19 -5.04
CA ASP A 74 -17.95 -12.75 -3.81
C ASP A 74 -19.18 -12.01 -3.25
N LEU A 75 -19.97 -11.42 -4.15
CA LEU A 75 -21.15 -10.61 -3.79
C LEU A 75 -22.34 -11.44 -3.32
N ASP A 76 -22.35 -12.75 -3.56
CA ASP A 76 -23.44 -13.67 -3.15
C ASP A 76 -23.68 -13.66 -1.63
N SER A 77 -22.66 -13.29 -0.86
CA SER A 77 -22.69 -13.19 0.60
C SER A 77 -23.10 -11.81 1.13
N CYS A 78 -23.26 -10.82 0.26
CA CYS A 78 -23.57 -9.45 0.64
C CYS A 78 -25.07 -9.25 0.86
N SER A 79 -25.42 -8.52 1.90
CA SER A 79 -26.77 -8.02 2.10
C SER A 79 -27.14 -6.93 1.08
N PRO A 80 -28.43 -6.68 0.82
CA PRO A 80 -28.86 -5.59 -0.06
C PRO A 80 -28.31 -4.22 0.35
N LYS A 81 -28.16 -3.99 1.66
CA LYS A 81 -27.62 -2.73 2.17
C LYS A 81 -26.13 -2.57 1.88
N GLU A 82 -25.35 -3.64 2.07
CA GLU A 82 -23.92 -3.63 1.72
C GLU A 82 -23.70 -3.43 0.22
N LEU A 83 -24.54 -4.03 -0.63
CA LEU A 83 -24.47 -3.83 -2.08
C LEU A 83 -24.78 -2.38 -2.48
N GLU A 84 -25.78 -1.76 -1.85
CA GLU A 84 -26.09 -0.34 -2.04
C GLU A 84 -24.89 0.54 -1.64
N ASP A 85 -24.29 0.28 -0.48
CA ASP A 85 -23.16 1.06 0.03
C ASP A 85 -21.92 0.91 -0.88
N ILE A 86 -21.64 -0.30 -1.37
CA ILE A 86 -20.56 -0.56 -2.35
C ILE A 86 -20.84 0.22 -3.64
N GLY A 87 -22.07 0.16 -4.16
CA GLY A 87 -22.46 0.87 -5.38
C GLY A 87 -22.27 2.39 -5.25
N ASN A 88 -22.77 2.97 -4.16
CA ASN A 88 -22.63 4.40 -3.86
C ASN A 88 -21.15 4.82 -3.74
N GLN A 89 -20.33 4.01 -3.06
CA GLN A 89 -18.91 4.30 -2.94
C GLN A 89 -18.20 4.30 -4.30
N LEU A 90 -18.50 3.32 -5.15
CA LEU A 90 -17.94 3.23 -6.50
C LEU A 90 -18.38 4.41 -7.37
N GLU A 91 -19.65 4.81 -7.31
CA GLU A 91 -20.16 5.95 -8.06
C GLU A 91 -19.45 7.26 -7.67
N ILE A 92 -19.33 7.54 -6.37
CA ILE A 92 -18.62 8.72 -5.86
C ILE A 92 -17.16 8.70 -6.30
N SER A 93 -16.46 7.58 -6.11
CA SER A 93 -15.05 7.44 -6.51
C SER A 93 -14.86 7.62 -8.02
N LEU A 94 -15.73 7.04 -8.84
CA LEU A 94 -15.68 7.20 -10.30
C LEU A 94 -15.94 8.64 -10.73
N SER A 95 -16.91 9.31 -10.10
CA SER A 95 -17.20 10.73 -10.34
C SER A 95 -15.97 11.59 -10.06
N ASN A 96 -15.32 11.39 -8.92
CA ASN A 96 -14.09 12.10 -8.55
C ASN A 96 -12.93 11.84 -9.53
N ILE A 97 -12.73 10.59 -9.96
CA ILE A 97 -11.71 10.22 -10.95
C ILE A 97 -11.98 10.92 -12.28
N ARG A 98 -13.23 10.91 -12.76
CA ARG A 98 -13.62 11.58 -14.01
C ARG A 98 -13.38 13.08 -13.92
N ALA A 99 -13.84 13.72 -12.85
CA ALA A 99 -13.63 15.16 -12.63
C ALA A 99 -12.14 15.53 -12.65
N ARG A 100 -11.29 14.75 -11.95
CA ARG A 100 -9.84 14.99 -11.95
C ARG A 100 -9.21 14.78 -13.32
N LYS A 101 -9.62 13.76 -14.06
CA LYS A 101 -9.13 13.52 -15.44
C LYS A 101 -9.52 14.67 -16.37
N THR A 102 -10.76 15.14 -16.30
CA THR A 102 -11.23 16.29 -17.09
C THR A 102 -10.39 17.52 -16.80
N GLN A 103 -10.19 17.85 -15.52
CA GLN A 103 -9.35 18.99 -15.12
C GLN A 103 -7.93 18.88 -15.70
N LEU A 104 -7.29 17.71 -15.60
CA LEU A 104 -5.93 17.52 -16.12
C LEU A 104 -5.87 17.64 -17.65
N PHE A 105 -6.90 17.19 -18.36
CA PHE A 105 -6.96 17.35 -19.82
C PHE A 105 -7.19 18.81 -20.22
N GLU A 106 -8.01 19.55 -19.48
CA GLU A 106 -8.20 20.98 -19.70
C GLU A 106 -6.87 21.75 -19.52
N GLU A 107 -6.14 21.47 -18.43
CA GLU A 107 -4.81 22.04 -18.17
C GLU A 107 -3.82 21.70 -19.31
N GLN A 108 -3.84 20.48 -19.83
CA GLN A 108 -2.98 20.08 -20.96
C GLN A 108 -3.36 20.75 -22.28
N ILE A 109 -4.66 20.90 -22.55
CA ILE A 109 -5.15 21.59 -23.74
C ILE A 109 -4.71 23.05 -23.71
N GLU A 110 -4.85 23.73 -22.57
CA GLU A 110 -4.44 25.12 -22.40
C GLU A 110 -2.92 25.29 -22.65
N GLN A 111 -2.09 24.43 -22.06
CA GLN A 111 -0.64 24.45 -22.28
C GLN A 111 -0.25 24.23 -23.75
N LEU A 112 -0.96 23.33 -24.44
CA LEU A 112 -0.71 23.07 -25.86
C LEU A 112 -1.14 24.24 -26.74
N GLN A 113 -2.27 24.88 -26.43
CA GLN A 113 -2.74 26.09 -27.13
C GLN A 113 -1.75 27.25 -26.94
N GLU A 114 -1.26 27.47 -25.72
CA GLU A 114 -0.22 28.49 -25.47
C GLU A 114 1.04 28.20 -26.31
N LYS A 115 1.52 26.95 -26.29
CA LYS A 115 2.68 26.54 -27.10
C LYS A 115 2.45 26.71 -28.59
N GLU A 116 1.27 26.37 -29.10
CA GLU A 116 0.88 26.58 -30.50
C GLU A 116 0.98 28.07 -30.86
N THR A 117 0.41 28.96 -30.04
CA THR A 117 0.46 30.41 -30.29
C THR A 117 1.89 30.93 -30.32
N LEU A 118 2.75 30.52 -29.39
CA LEU A 118 4.16 30.92 -29.35
C LEU A 118 4.92 30.45 -30.60
N LEU A 119 4.70 29.21 -31.02
CA LEU A 119 5.34 28.67 -32.23
C LEU A 119 4.85 29.36 -33.50
N LEU A 120 3.56 29.71 -33.59
CA LEU A 120 3.02 30.47 -34.70
C LEU A 120 3.62 31.88 -34.78
N MET A 121 3.76 32.57 -33.64
CA MET A 121 4.42 33.88 -33.58
C MET A 121 5.88 33.80 -34.02
N GLU A 122 6.62 32.80 -33.55
CA GLU A 122 8.03 32.61 -33.90
C GLU A 122 8.21 32.23 -35.37
N ASN A 123 7.39 31.31 -35.89
CA ASN A 123 7.41 30.95 -37.30
C ASN A 123 7.11 32.14 -38.21
N ALA A 124 6.16 33.01 -37.84
CA ALA A 124 5.87 34.23 -38.58
C ALA A 124 7.07 35.19 -38.57
N ARG A 125 7.79 35.30 -37.45
CA ARG A 125 9.01 36.10 -37.32
C ARG A 125 10.13 35.58 -38.23
N LEU A 126 10.38 34.28 -38.21
CA LEU A 126 11.41 33.63 -39.04
C LEU A 126 11.07 33.68 -40.53
N SER A 127 9.81 33.45 -40.90
CA SER A 127 9.34 33.52 -42.30
C SER A 127 9.63 34.90 -42.92
N LYS A 128 9.40 35.98 -42.16
CA LYS A 128 9.75 37.35 -42.59
C LYS A 128 11.25 37.55 -42.78
N GLN A 129 12.10 36.92 -41.95
CA GLN A 129 13.56 37.00 -42.09
C GLN A 129 14.09 36.20 -43.28
N CYS A 130 13.49 35.05 -43.58
CA CYS A 130 13.94 34.13 -44.63
C CYS A 130 13.28 34.37 -46.00
N GLY A 131 12.33 35.31 -46.12
CA GLY A 131 11.62 35.58 -47.37
C GLY A 131 10.66 34.47 -47.81
N ALA A 132 10.34 33.51 -46.94
CA ALA A 132 9.40 32.43 -47.18
C ALA A 132 7.98 32.83 -46.74
N GLN A 133 6.94 32.33 -47.41
CA GLN A 133 5.55 32.57 -46.98
C GLN A 133 5.21 31.71 -45.74
N PRO A 134 4.50 32.25 -44.74
CA PRO A 134 4.07 31.47 -43.57
C PRO A 134 3.10 30.36 -43.98
N LEU A 135 3.35 29.13 -43.55
CA LEU A 135 2.39 28.02 -43.62
C LEU A 135 1.22 28.32 -42.68
N GLN A 136 0.05 28.66 -43.23
CA GLN A 136 -1.19 28.70 -42.45
C GLN A 136 -1.58 27.26 -42.10
N GLN A 137 -1.69 26.94 -40.80
CA GLN A 137 -2.25 25.67 -40.37
C GLN A 137 -3.74 25.59 -40.75
N SER A 138 -4.10 24.54 -41.46
CA SER A 138 -5.49 24.15 -41.72
C SER A 138 -6.08 23.55 -40.45
N ASN A 139 -7.18 24.12 -39.95
CA ASN A 139 -7.93 23.71 -38.75
C ASN A 139 -8.62 22.32 -38.84
N GLN A 140 -8.03 21.35 -39.54
CA GLN A 140 -8.70 20.08 -39.87
C GLN A 140 -8.70 19.00 -38.78
N VAL A 141 -8.15 19.25 -37.59
CA VAL A 141 -7.95 18.16 -36.61
C VAL A 141 -9.14 17.95 -35.63
N VAL A 142 -10.13 18.85 -35.56
CA VAL A 142 -11.23 18.76 -34.58
C VAL A 142 -12.53 18.15 -35.16
N SER A 143 -12.42 17.18 -36.07
CA SER A 143 -13.60 16.46 -36.59
C SER A 143 -13.88 15.15 -35.82
N TYR A 144 -12.84 14.49 -35.32
CA TYR A 144 -12.96 13.11 -34.82
C TYR A 144 -13.45 12.97 -33.37
N LEU A 145 -13.64 14.08 -32.64
CA LEU A 145 -14.09 14.04 -31.23
C LEU A 145 -15.54 14.50 -31.02
N SER A 146 -16.25 14.94 -32.08
CA SER A 146 -17.61 15.51 -31.95
C SER A 146 -18.74 14.46 -31.89
N SER A 147 -18.43 13.17 -31.80
CA SER A 147 -19.46 12.11 -31.87
C SER A 147 -19.53 11.26 -30.59
N CYS A 148 -19.55 11.89 -29.42
CA CYS A 148 -19.91 11.19 -28.19
C CYS A 148 -20.97 11.98 -27.41
N SER A 149 -22.16 12.10 -28.00
CA SER A 149 -23.36 12.40 -27.22
C SER A 149 -24.58 11.79 -27.90
N LYS A 150 -24.99 10.60 -27.42
CA LYS A 150 -26.33 10.29 -26.89
C LYS A 150 -26.51 8.76 -26.75
N ASN A 151 -26.66 8.34 -25.50
CA ASN A 151 -27.39 7.16 -25.01
C ASN A 151 -26.93 5.75 -25.46
N SER A 152 -26.22 5.05 -24.59
CA SER A 152 -26.56 3.67 -24.19
C SER A 152 -25.75 3.29 -22.96
N ASP A 153 -26.43 2.71 -21.98
CA ASP A 153 -25.84 2.02 -20.83
C ASP A 153 -24.84 0.95 -21.29
N ILE A 154 -23.84 0.70 -20.43
CA ILE A 154 -22.65 -0.17 -20.59
C ILE A 154 -21.46 0.54 -21.24
N VAL A 155 -20.62 1.14 -20.38
CA VAL A 155 -19.25 1.50 -20.72
C VAL A 155 -18.39 0.29 -20.38
N GLU A 156 -17.99 -0.48 -21.40
CA GLU A 156 -16.98 -1.52 -21.27
C GLU A 156 -15.66 -0.86 -20.80
N THR A 157 -15.25 -1.17 -19.58
CA THR A 157 -14.10 -0.54 -18.91
C THR A 157 -12.78 -1.21 -19.29
N ASP A 158 -12.53 -1.37 -20.58
CA ASP A 158 -11.21 -1.79 -21.05
C ASP A 158 -10.29 -0.57 -21.09
N LEU A 159 -9.78 -0.20 -19.91
CA LEU A 159 -8.73 0.80 -19.74
C LEU A 159 -7.41 0.25 -20.31
N TYR A 160 -7.18 0.43 -21.61
CA TYR A 160 -5.92 0.11 -22.25
C TYR A 160 -4.95 1.29 -22.14
N ILE A 161 -3.93 1.17 -21.28
CA ILE A 161 -2.82 2.12 -21.20
C ILE A 161 -1.79 1.71 -22.26
N GLY A 162 -2.00 2.15 -23.49
CA GLY A 162 -1.09 1.93 -24.62
C GLY A 162 -1.63 2.47 -25.94
N LEU A 163 -0.76 2.61 -26.96
CA LEU A 163 -1.15 3.08 -28.30
C LEU A 163 -2.26 2.18 -28.88
N PRO A 164 -3.32 2.76 -29.48
CA PRO A 164 -4.46 2.00 -29.99
C PRO A 164 -4.00 1.00 -31.05
N ARG A 165 -4.36 -0.26 -30.84
CA ARG A 165 -4.06 -1.33 -31.79
C ARG A 165 -4.93 -1.13 -33.03
N MET A 166 -4.33 -0.65 -34.12
CA MET A 166 -5.02 -0.61 -35.41
C MET A 166 -5.32 -2.05 -35.83
N ARG A 167 -6.59 -2.43 -35.79
CA ARG A 167 -7.06 -3.65 -36.45
C ARG A 167 -7.09 -3.32 -37.95
N CYS A 168 -6.05 -3.74 -38.67
CA CYS A 168 -6.14 -3.86 -40.12
C CYS A 168 -7.05 -5.06 -40.41
N LEU A 169 -7.99 -4.86 -41.35
CA LEU A 169 -8.83 -5.91 -41.95
C LEU A 169 -7.96 -6.97 -42.64
#